data_AF-A0A1N6PP36-F1
#
_entry.id   AF-A0A1N6PP36-F1
#
_cell.length_a   1.000
_cell.length_b   1.000
_cell.length_c   1.000
_cell.angle_alpha   90.00
_cell.angle_beta   90.00
_cell.angle_gamma   90.00
#
_symmetry.space_group_name_H-M   'P 1'
#
loop_
_entity.id
_entity.type
_entity.pdbx_description
1 polymer ?
#
loop_
_entity_poly.entity_id
_entity_poly.type
_entity_poly.pdbx_seq_one_letter_code
_entity_poly.pdbx_strand_id
1 'polypeptide(L)' 'MTIVKEVYTRKVSGESFDYELDYTQGADVAWIARVYHDGVLKGSPHGALTANVLSGPALEQYLRAYVEGMIERGLDVAE' A
#
# COMPACT_ATOMS: atom_id res chain seq x y z
N MET A 1 -1.77 14.98 4.35
CA MET A 1 -2.27 13.61 4.37
C MET A 1 -2.95 13.34 3.05
N THR A 2 -2.49 12.32 2.34
CA THR A 2 -2.98 11.93 1.01
C THR A 2 -3.57 10.54 1.12
N ILE A 3 -4.76 10.33 0.56
CA ILE A 3 -5.45 9.04 0.55
C ILE A 3 -5.64 8.60 -0.90
N VAL A 4 -5.23 7.36 -1.18
CA VAL A 4 -5.38 6.70 -2.47
C VAL A 4 -6.24 5.46 -2.29
N LYS A 5 -7.20 5.26 -3.19
CA LYS A 5 -8.08 4.09 -3.21
C LYS A 5 -7.96 3.40 -4.55
N GLU A 6 -7.64 2.11 -4.55
CA GLU A 6 -7.35 1.35 -5.76
C GLU A 6 -7.83 -0.09 -5.62
N VAL A 7 -7.96 -0.75 -6.77
CA VAL A 7 -8.22 -2.18 -6.85
C VAL A 7 -7.03 -2.84 -7.53
N TYR A 8 -6.50 -3.88 -6.90
CA TYR A 8 -5.41 -4.68 -7.45
C TYR A 8 -5.84 -6.12 -7.63
N THR A 9 -5.73 -6.63 -8.86
CA THR A 9 -5.93 -8.05 -9.14
C THR A 9 -4.59 -8.76 -9.06
N ARG A 10 -4.48 -9.66 -8.08
CA ARG A 10 -3.29 -10.49 -7.86
C ARG A 10 -3.03 -11.35 -9.08
N LYS A 11 -1.80 -11.32 -9.58
CA LYS A 11 -1.41 -11.96 -10.83
C LYS A 11 -1.40 -13.48 -10.74
N VAL A 12 -1.05 -14.02 -9.58
CA VAL A 12 -0.92 -15.48 -9.37
C VAL A 12 -2.27 -16.17 -9.26
N SER A 13 -3.20 -15.64 -8.45
CA SER A 13 -4.50 -16.28 -8.17
C SER A 13 -5.67 -15.68 -8.94
N GLY A 14 -5.53 -14.46 -9.48
CA GLY A 14 -6.64 -13.71 -10.09
C GLY A 14 -7.59 -13.07 -9.07
N GLU A 15 -7.29 -13.15 -7.78
CA GLU A 15 -8.09 -12.52 -6.72
C GLU A 15 -7.94 -11.00 -6.75
N SER A 16 -9.06 -10.28 -6.66
CA SER A 16 -9.05 -8.82 -6.57
C SER A 16 -9.08 -8.35 -5.12
N PHE A 17 -8.29 -7.32 -4.85
CA PHE A 17 -8.15 -6.70 -3.54
C PHE A 17 -8.37 -5.20 -3.67
N ASP A 18 -9.32 -4.67 -2.89
CA ASP A 18 -9.46 -3.23 -2.72
C ASP A 18 -8.43 -2.77 -1.68
N TYR A 19 -7.77 -1.63 -1.87
CA TYR A 19 -6.95 -1.07 -0.82
C TYR A 19 -7.06 0.45 -0.70
N GLU A 20 -6.89 0.91 0.55
CA GLU A 20 -6.84 2.32 0.92
C GLU A 20 -5.46 2.64 1.48
N LEU A 21 -4.65 3.36 0.72
CA LEU A 21 -3.32 3.82 1.12
C LEU A 21 -3.40 5.25 1.64
N ASP A 22 -2.99 5.45 2.89
CA ASP A 22 -2.83 6.75 3.54
C ASP A 22 -1.34 7.02 3.76
N TYR A 23 -0.90 8.22 3.39
CA TYR A 23 0.47 8.65 3.66
C TYR A 23 0.59 10.17 3.85
N THR A 24 1.66 10.58 4.52
CA THR A 24 2.01 12.00 4.66
C THR A 24 3.31 12.29 3.93
N GLN A 25 3.25 13.20 2.95
CA GLN A 25 4.43 13.62 2.19
C GLN A 25 5.40 14.42 3.06
N GLY A 26 6.70 14.22 2.83
CA GLY A 26 7.77 14.89 3.55
C GLY A 26 9.12 14.20 3.34
N ALA A 27 10.14 14.70 4.05
CA ALA A 27 11.44 14.02 4.15
C ALA A 27 11.34 12.70 4.91
N ASP A 28 10.38 12.61 5.83
CA ASP A 28 9.96 11.38 6.49
C ASP A 28 8.52 11.08 6.10
N VAL A 29 8.29 9.94 5.46
CA VAL A 29 6.98 9.52 4.98
C VAL A 29 6.51 8.34 5.79
N ALA A 30 5.55 8.57 6.69
CA ALA A 30 4.77 7.49 7.30
C ALA A 30 3.60 7.13 6.39
N TRP A 31 3.34 5.83 6.23
CA TRP A 31 2.24 5.33 5.43
C TRP A 31 1.60 4.08 6.05
N ILE A 32 0.32 3.91 5.75
CA ILE A 32 -0.47 2.72 6.10
C ILE A 32 -1.41 2.42 4.95
N ALA A 33 -1.53 1.17 4.55
CA ALA A 33 -2.57 0.71 3.66
C ALA A 33 -3.50 -0.25 4.38
N ARG A 34 -4.79 -0.21 4.07
CA ARG A 34 -5.79 -1.19 4.50
C ARG A 34 -6.21 -1.96 3.27
N VAL A 35 -6.02 -3.28 3.28
CA VAL A 35 -6.29 -4.14 2.13
C VAL A 35 -7.48 -5.02 2.45
N TYR A 36 -8.46 -5.04 1.56
CA TYR A 36 -9.71 -5.74 1.67
C TYR A 36 -9.85 -6.75 0.53
N HIS A 37 -10.55 -7.84 0.80
CA HIS A 37 -10.96 -8.82 -0.20
C HIS A 37 -12.42 -9.18 0.09
N ASP A 38 -13.29 -9.02 -0.90
CA ASP A 38 -14.74 -9.14 -0.76
C ASP A 38 -15.31 -8.31 0.42
N GLY A 39 -14.77 -7.09 0.60
CA GLY A 39 -15.15 -6.17 1.68
C GLY A 39 -14.61 -6.55 3.08
N VAL A 40 -13.86 -7.64 3.21
CA VAL A 40 -13.25 -8.08 4.48
C VAL A 40 -11.81 -7.61 4.55
N LEU A 41 -11.43 -6.91 5.62
CA LEU A 41 -10.05 -6.50 5.87
C LEU A 41 -9.14 -7.72 6.01
N LYS A 42 -8.16 -7.85 5.12
CA LYS A 42 -7.19 -8.96 5.09
C LYS A 42 -5.83 -8.58 5.67
N GLY A 43 -5.46 -7.30 5.60
CA GLY A 43 -4.17 -6.83 6.10
C GLY A 43 -4.10 -5.32 6.22
N SER A 44 -3.14 -4.86 7.03
CA SER A 44 -2.86 -3.43 7.19
C SER A 44 -1.36 -3.14 7.10
N PRO A 45 -0.72 -3.38 5.93
CA PRO A 45 0.70 -3.10 5.77
C PRO A 45 0.97 -1.61 5.99
N HIS A 46 2.04 -1.32 6.71
CA HIS A 46 2.43 0.03 7.07
C HIS A 46 3.95 0.14 7.10
N GLY A 47 4.44 1.37 7.11
CA GLY A 47 5.87 1.59 7.21
C GLY A 47 6.22 3.06 7.23
N ALA A 48 7.53 3.31 7.21
CA ALA A 48 8.09 4.64 7.12
C ALA A 48 9.24 4.67 6.12
N LEU A 49 9.38 5.77 5.39
CA LEU A 49 10.55 6.10 4.58
C LEU A 49 11.26 7.28 5.23
N THR A 50 12.50 7.07 5.67
CA THR A 50 13.37 8.13 6.21
C THR A 50 14.28 8.66 5.13
N ALA A 51 14.65 9.94 5.19
CA ALA A 51 15.48 10.60 4.18
C ALA A 51 14.93 10.43 2.74
N ASN A 52 13.61 10.44 2.63
CA ASN A 52 12.90 10.29 1.37
C ASN A 52 13.11 11.53 0.48
N VAL A 53 13.52 11.29 -0.76
CA VAL A 53 13.68 12.33 -1.80
C VAL A 53 12.55 12.32 -2.82
N LEU A 54 11.63 11.34 -2.75
CA LEU A 54 10.50 11.23 -3.66
C LEU A 54 9.38 12.18 -3.25
N SER A 55 8.69 12.75 -4.23
CA SER A 55 7.55 13.64 -3.99
C SER A 55 6.48 13.47 -5.05
N GLY A 56 5.24 13.85 -4.72
CA GLY A 56 4.13 13.85 -5.69
C GLY A 56 3.90 12.47 -6.32
N PRO A 57 3.75 12.38 -7.66
CA PRO A 57 3.41 11.13 -8.35
C PRO A 57 4.44 10.01 -8.17
N ALA A 58 5.73 10.35 -8.05
CA ALA A 58 6.79 9.35 -7.90
C ALA A 58 6.71 8.63 -6.54
N LEU A 59 6.44 9.39 -5.47
CA LEU A 59 6.21 8.83 -4.14
C LEU A 59 4.95 7.96 -4.12
N GLU A 60 3.87 8.44 -4.75
CA GLU A 60 2.62 7.69 -4.83
C GLU A 60 2.79 6.34 -5.55
N GLN A 61 3.43 6.34 -6.72
CA GLN A 61 3.69 5.11 -7.47
C GLN A 61 4.58 4.14 -6.69
N TYR A 62 5.60 4.65 -5.99
CA TYR A 62 6.45 3.83 -5.13
C TYR A 62 5.64 3.13 -4.03
N LEU A 63 4.80 3.88 -3.31
CA LEU A 63 3.99 3.32 -2.22
C LEU A 63 2.92 2.35 -2.75
N ARG A 64 2.25 2.65 -3.87
CA ARG A 64 1.32 1.74 -4.54
C ARG A 64 2.00 0.41 -4.88
N ALA A 65 3.14 0.46 -5.57
CA ALA A 65 3.90 -0.73 -5.94
C ALA A 65 4.34 -1.55 -4.71
N TYR A 66 4.64 -0.90 -3.58
CA TYR A 66 4.96 -1.57 -2.33
C TYR A 66 3.75 -2.34 -1.78
N VAL A 67 2.57 -1.69 -1.71
CA VAL A 67 1.32 -2.32 -1.25
C VAL A 67 0.95 -3.50 -2.16
N GLU A 68 1.00 -3.32 -3.47
CA GLU A 68 0.74 -4.37 -4.45
C GLU A 68 1.72 -5.54 -4.31
N GLY A 69 3.00 -5.25 -4.05
CA GLY A 69 3.99 -6.28 -3.73
C GLY A 69 3.67 -7.08 -2.47
N MET A 70 3.08 -6.45 -1.44
CA MET A 70 2.61 -7.15 -0.23
C MET A 70 1.39 -8.03 -0.53
N ILE A 71 0.45 -7.54 -1.36
CA ILE A 71 -0.69 -8.34 -1.83
C ILE A 71 -0.20 -9.59 -2.56
N GLU A 72 0.78 -9.43 -3.45
CA GLU A 72 1.39 -10.55 -4.18
C GLU A 72 2.07 -11.56 -3.27
N ARG A 73 2.68 -11.13 -2.16
CA ARG A 73 3.35 -12.02 -1.18
C ARG A 73 2.40 -12.69 -0.19
N GLY A 74 1.14 -12.25 -0.11
CA GLY A 74 0.13 -12.85 0.76
C GLY A 74 -0.11 -12.08 2.06
N LEU A 75 0.12 -10.75 2.07
CA LEU A 75 -0.16 -9.81 3.17
C LEU A 75 0.46 -10.16 4.54
N ASP A 76 1.31 -11.18 4.60
CA ASP A 76 2.00 -11.61 5.81
C ASP A 76 3.17 -10.67 6.12
N VAL A 77 2.86 -9.57 6.81
CA VAL A 77 3.80 -8.89 7.70
C VAL A 77 3.09 -8.66 9.03
N ALA A 78 2.69 -9.77 9.65
CA ALA A 78 2.63 -9.85 11.10
C ALA A 78 4.01 -10.34 11.55
N GLU A 79 4.88 -9.42 11.97
CA GLU A 79 5.94 -9.78 12.94
C GLU A 79 5.30 -10.07 14.30
#